data_AF-A0A832FM59-F1
#
_entry.id   AF-A0A832FM59-F1
#
_cell.length_a   1.000
_cell.length_b   1.000
_cell.length_c   1.000
_cell.angle_alpha   90.00
_cell.angle_beta   90.00
_cell.angle_gamma   90.00
#
_symmetry.space_group_name_H-M   'P 1'
#
loop_
_entity.id
_entity.type
_entity.pdbx_description
1 polymer ?
#
loop_
_entity_poly.entity_id
_entity_poly.type
_entity_poly.pdbx_seq_one_letter_code
_entity_poly.pdbx_strand_id
1 'polypeptide(L)'
;GKVVAFEPEPEAFKSLLKNIKLNEISNILALNIALSDFKGRSQFEVGEIGGFLSSKITNCTVEVDTLDNIVSSLGVVPDVIKIDVEGAEYSVLRGGERVLCEYHPRLIIEIHRNANFQLFDYLSSLGYKIGLMEKGGVSWIDLEEIKEKCMERHLTELWNMDELSHIL
;
A
#
# COMPACT_ATOMS: atom_id res chain seq x y z
N GLY A 1 -18.45 7.47 7.79
CA GLY A 1 -18.01 6.06 7.77
C GLY A 1 -16.96 5.83 8.83
N LYS A 2 -16.66 4.56 9.16
CA LYS A 2 -15.55 4.17 10.02
C LYS A 2 -14.30 3.95 9.15
N VAL A 3 -13.12 4.26 9.67
CA VAL A 3 -11.83 4.02 9.01
C VAL A 3 -11.00 3.10 9.90
N VAL A 4 -10.36 2.09 9.30
CA VAL A 4 -9.32 1.30 9.94
C VAL A 4 -8.02 1.61 9.22
N ALA A 5 -7.04 2.16 9.92
CA ALA A 5 -5.76 2.57 9.37
C ALA A 5 -4.66 1.64 9.89
N PHE A 6 -3.76 1.24 8.99
CA PHE A 6 -2.64 0.36 9.29
C PHE A 6 -1.35 1.13 8.99
N GLU A 7 -0.45 1.17 9.96
CA GLU A 7 0.87 1.81 9.80
C GLU A 7 1.89 1.01 10.63
N PRO A 8 2.73 0.16 10.00
CA PRO A 8 3.67 -0.70 10.72
C PRO A 8 4.85 0.04 11.33
N GLU A 9 5.30 1.16 10.74
CA GLU A 9 6.49 1.86 11.20
C GLU A 9 6.18 2.65 12.48
N PRO A 10 6.87 2.39 13.62
CA PRO A 10 6.49 2.95 14.91
C PRO A 10 6.46 4.49 14.98
N GLU A 11 7.39 5.20 14.32
CA GLU A 11 7.45 6.67 14.35
C GLU A 11 6.37 7.30 13.45
N ALA A 12 6.09 6.72 12.28
CA ALA A 12 4.99 7.07 11.41
C ALA A 12 3.65 6.80 12.12
N PHE A 13 3.52 5.69 12.84
CA PHE A 13 2.33 5.40 13.63
C PHE A 13 2.10 6.42 14.74
N LYS A 14 3.15 6.84 15.45
CA LYS A 14 3.06 7.94 16.43
C LYS A 14 2.62 9.24 15.76
N SER A 15 3.13 9.54 14.57
CA SER A 15 2.75 10.71 13.78
C SER A 15 1.29 10.65 13.35
N LEU A 16 0.80 9.49 12.92
CA LEU A 16 -0.61 9.22 12.62
C LEU A 16 -1.49 9.49 13.84
N LEU A 17 -1.15 8.94 15.01
CA LEU A 17 -1.91 9.18 16.26
C LEU A 17 -1.95 10.66 16.64
N LYS A 18 -0.83 11.37 16.47
CA LYS A 18 -0.77 12.82 16.71
C LYS A 18 -1.70 13.56 15.74
N ASN A 19 -1.69 13.21 14.46
CA ASN A 19 -2.55 13.84 13.45
C ASN A 19 -4.05 13.59 13.73
N ILE A 20 -4.42 12.36 14.12
CA ILE A 20 -5.79 12.02 14.53
C ILE A 20 -6.22 12.89 15.71
N LYS A 21 -5.36 13.02 16.74
CA LYS A 21 -5.65 13.82 17.93
C LYS A 21 -5.77 15.31 17.62
N LEU A 22 -4.86 15.87 16.81
CA LEU A 22 -4.85 17.30 16.46
C LEU A 22 -6.09 17.73 15.67
N ASN A 23 -6.65 16.81 14.86
CA ASN A 23 -7.82 17.08 14.04
C ASN A 23 -9.13 16.57 14.67
N GLU A 24 -9.10 16.10 15.93
CA GLU A 24 -10.25 15.60 16.69
C GLU A 24 -11.05 14.52 15.95
N ILE A 25 -10.36 13.67 15.18
CA ILE A 25 -11.01 12.64 14.35
C ILE A 25 -11.35 11.43 15.22
N SER A 26 -12.64 11.12 15.34
CA SER A 26 -13.15 10.07 16.23
C SER A 26 -13.55 8.77 15.53
N ASN A 27 -13.58 8.76 14.20
CA ASN A 27 -14.04 7.63 13.40
C ASN A 27 -12.90 6.76 12.84
N ILE A 28 -11.67 6.90 13.34
CA ILE A 28 -10.48 6.13 12.92
C ILE A 28 -10.06 5.16 14.04
N LEU A 29 -9.89 3.89 13.68
CA LEU A 29 -9.13 2.90 14.45
C LEU A 29 -7.75 2.74 13.80
N ALA A 30 -6.70 3.19 14.47
CA ALA A 30 -5.32 3.03 13.98
C ALA A 30 -4.67 1.79 14.62
N LEU A 31 -4.05 0.94 13.80
CA LEU A 31 -3.37 -0.28 14.19
C LEU A 31 -1.90 -0.23 13.75
N ASN A 32 -0.97 -0.44 14.70
CA ASN A 32 0.46 -0.48 14.42
C ASN A 32 0.88 -1.89 13.97
N ILE A 33 0.40 -2.30 12.80
CA ILE A 33 0.66 -3.61 12.19
C ILE A 33 0.86 -3.44 10.68
N ALA A 34 1.62 -4.34 10.07
CA ALA A 34 1.66 -4.51 8.63
C ALA A 34 0.56 -5.46 8.17
N LEU A 35 0.09 -5.28 6.94
CA LEU A 35 -0.73 -6.25 6.24
C LEU A 35 0.12 -7.04 5.25
N SER A 36 -0.06 -8.36 5.21
CA SER A 36 0.55 -9.26 4.22
C SER A 36 -0.35 -10.48 3.97
N ASP A 37 0.15 -11.43 3.22
CA ASP A 37 -0.41 -12.77 2.97
C ASP A 37 -0.16 -13.78 4.10
N PHE A 38 0.45 -13.36 5.21
CA PHE A 38 0.68 -14.21 6.37
C PHE A 38 0.44 -13.46 7.69
N LYS A 39 0.31 -14.23 8.77
CA LYS A 39 0.29 -13.73 10.15
C LYS A 39 1.60 -14.08 10.85
N GLY A 40 2.17 -13.12 11.58
CA GLY A 40 3.39 -13.33 12.34
C GLY A 40 4.14 -12.04 12.58
N ARG A 41 5.47 -12.10 12.45
CA ARG A 41 6.36 -10.95 12.61
C ARG A 41 7.29 -10.84 11.42
N SER A 42 7.62 -9.61 11.02
CA SER A 42 8.61 -9.33 9.99
C SER A 42 9.63 -8.30 10.48
N GLN A 43 10.84 -8.37 9.92
CA GLN A 43 11.82 -7.30 10.09
C GLN A 43 11.53 -6.20 9.06
N PHE A 44 11.39 -4.98 9.54
CA PHE A 44 11.29 -3.77 8.72
C PHE A 44 12.62 -3.04 8.77
N GLU A 45 13.16 -2.71 7.60
CA GLU A 45 14.26 -1.76 7.48
C GLU A 45 13.66 -0.36 7.50
N VAL A 46 13.80 0.34 8.64
CA VAL A 46 13.38 1.74 8.74
C VAL A 46 14.52 2.59 8.21
N GLY A 47 14.31 3.18 7.03
CA GLY A 47 15.05 4.36 6.62
C GLY A 47 14.37 5.61 7.19
N GLU A 48 15.13 6.58 7.68
CA GLU A 48 14.56 7.89 8.02
C GLU A 48 14.05 8.56 6.73
N ILE A 49 12.77 8.40 6.40
CA ILE A 49 12.17 9.13 5.28
C ILE A 49 11.70 10.49 5.81
N GLY A 50 12.63 11.42 5.76
CA GLY A 50 12.43 12.83 6.05
C GLY A 50 13.42 13.70 5.27
N GLY A 51 13.59 13.47 3.97
CA GLY A 51 14.26 14.42 3.05
C GLY A 51 15.70 14.85 3.36
N PHE A 52 16.37 14.31 4.37
CA PHE A 52 17.74 14.66 4.73
C PHE A 52 18.55 13.43 5.09
N LEU A 53 19.71 13.34 4.45
CA LEU A 53 20.81 12.40 4.65
C LEU A 53 20.94 11.90 6.10
N SER A 54 20.49 10.68 6.37
CA SER A 54 20.71 9.99 7.63
C SER A 54 20.81 8.49 7.38
N SER A 55 22.03 7.97 7.51
CA SER A 55 22.47 6.63 7.09
C SER A 55 22.22 5.55 8.15
N LYS A 56 21.21 5.69 9.01
CA LYS A 56 20.95 4.75 10.10
C LYS A 56 19.75 3.86 9.78
N ILE A 57 20.02 2.72 9.16
CA ILE A 57 19.03 1.64 9.05
C ILE A 57 18.79 1.09 10.46
N THR A 58 17.62 1.34 11.01
CA THR A 58 17.16 0.66 12.23
C THR A 58 16.26 -0.49 11.83
N ASN A 59 16.66 -1.70 12.19
CA ASN A 59 15.79 -2.88 12.05
C ASN A 59 14.78 -2.85 13.19
N CYS A 60 13.49 -2.77 12.85
CA CYS A 60 12.42 -2.96 13.82
C CYS A 60 11.63 -4.23 13.47
N THR A 61 11.21 -4.97 14.48
CA THR A 61 10.30 -6.10 14.28
C THR A 61 8.88 -5.61 14.42
N VAL A 62 8.06 -5.80 13.40
CA VAL A 62 6.65 -5.40 13.37
C VAL A 62 5.74 -6.62 13.35
N GLU A 63 4.56 -6.47 13.94
CA GLU A 63 3.50 -7.47 13.82
C GLU A 63 2.90 -7.40 12.41
N VAL A 64 2.60 -8.57 11.86
CA VAL A 64 2.01 -8.74 10.53
C VAL A 64 0.75 -9.58 10.67
N ASP A 65 -0.32 -9.17 10.00
CA ASP A 65 -1.54 -9.96 9.90
C ASP A 65 -2.13 -9.88 8.49
N THR A 66 -3.13 -10.71 8.22
CA THR A 66 -3.84 -10.70 6.93
C THR A 66 -5.06 -9.78 7.01
N LEU A 67 -5.40 -9.15 5.88
CA LEU A 67 -6.62 -8.33 5.79
C LEU A 67 -7.85 -9.16 6.15
N ASP A 68 -7.91 -10.41 5.67
CA ASP A 68 -9.01 -11.34 5.97
C ASP A 68 -9.18 -11.57 7.48
N ASN A 69 -8.08 -11.76 8.22
CA ASN A 69 -8.14 -11.98 9.66
C ASN A 69 -8.56 -10.70 10.40
N ILE A 70 -8.03 -9.54 10.02
CA ILE A 70 -8.41 -8.28 10.65
C ILE A 70 -9.89 -7.94 10.43
N VAL A 71 -10.37 -8.04 9.19
CA VAL A 71 -11.78 -7.75 8.85
C VAL A 71 -12.71 -8.66 9.63
N SER A 72 -12.39 -9.97 9.71
CA SER A 72 -13.15 -10.95 10.48
C SER A 72 -13.13 -10.67 11.98
N SER A 73 -11.97 -10.33 12.56
CA SER A 73 -11.85 -10.10 14.00
C SER A 73 -12.53 -8.82 14.47
N LEU A 74 -12.52 -7.78 13.63
CA LEU A 74 -13.18 -6.51 13.92
C LEU A 74 -14.68 -6.52 13.59
N GLY A 75 -15.16 -7.51 12.84
CA GLY A 75 -16.55 -7.59 12.37
C GLY A 75 -16.93 -6.39 11.50
N VAL A 76 -15.98 -5.88 10.70
CA VAL A 76 -16.20 -4.76 9.78
C VAL A 76 -16.28 -5.29 8.35
N VAL A 77 -16.93 -4.56 7.45
CA VAL A 77 -16.93 -4.84 6.01
C VAL A 77 -16.50 -3.57 5.30
N PRO A 78 -15.38 -3.57 4.54
CA PRO A 78 -14.93 -2.35 3.86
C PRO A 78 -15.79 -2.05 2.63
N ASP A 79 -16.19 -0.79 2.46
CA ASP A 79 -16.75 -0.30 1.19
C ASP A 79 -15.63 0.06 0.20
N VAL A 80 -14.49 0.53 0.74
CA VAL A 80 -13.33 1.03 0.00
C VAL A 80 -12.06 0.61 0.74
N ILE A 81 -11.03 0.23 -0.01
CA ILE A 81 -9.67 -0.03 0.50
C ILE A 81 -8.70 0.85 -0.27
N LYS A 82 -7.90 1.65 0.46
CA LYS A 82 -6.71 2.31 -0.08
C LYS A 82 -5.49 1.43 0.24
N ILE A 83 -4.66 1.15 -0.75
CA ILE A 83 -3.38 0.45 -0.59
C ILE A 83 -2.29 1.38 -1.07
N ASP A 84 -1.40 1.72 -0.16
CA ASP A 84 -0.27 2.61 -0.37
C ASP A 84 0.83 2.05 0.53
N VAL A 85 1.49 1.02 0.02
CA VAL A 85 2.47 0.21 0.73
C VAL A 85 3.62 -0.04 -0.23
N GLU A 86 4.83 0.32 0.17
CA GLU A 86 6.04 0.44 -0.65
C GLU A 86 6.49 -0.90 -1.31
N GLY A 87 5.74 -1.39 -2.30
CA GLY A 87 5.96 -2.63 -3.04
C GLY A 87 5.32 -3.91 -2.46
N ALA A 88 4.58 -3.78 -1.35
CA ALA A 88 3.91 -4.91 -0.70
C ALA A 88 2.44 -5.09 -1.16
N GLU A 89 2.01 -4.40 -2.21
CA GLU A 89 0.61 -4.29 -2.60
C GLU A 89 0.02 -5.66 -2.94
N TYR A 90 0.77 -6.47 -3.70
CA TYR A 90 0.33 -7.81 -4.06
C TYR A 90 0.16 -8.71 -2.83
N SER A 91 1.07 -8.66 -1.86
CA SER A 91 0.96 -9.44 -0.62
C SER A 91 -0.25 -9.03 0.22
N VAL A 92 -0.55 -7.73 0.32
CA VAL A 92 -1.76 -7.23 0.98
C VAL A 92 -3.02 -7.78 0.29
N LEU A 93 -3.05 -7.75 -1.05
CA LEU A 93 -4.17 -8.28 -1.83
C LEU A 93 -4.34 -9.79 -1.65
N ARG A 94 -3.24 -10.55 -1.58
CA ARG A 94 -3.27 -11.99 -1.32
C ARG A 94 -3.77 -12.32 0.09
N GLY A 95 -3.40 -11.52 1.09
CA GLY A 95 -3.93 -11.64 2.46
C GLY A 95 -5.39 -11.21 2.62
N GLY A 96 -6.00 -10.64 1.58
CA GLY A 96 -7.38 -10.18 1.55
C GLY A 96 -8.28 -10.95 0.59
N GLU A 97 -7.85 -12.11 0.09
CA GLU A 97 -8.54 -12.83 -0.98
C GLU A 97 -10.03 -13.06 -0.66
N ARG A 98 -10.38 -13.50 0.56
CA ARG A 98 -11.79 -13.69 0.94
C ARG A 98 -12.54 -12.36 0.96
N VAL A 99 -11.98 -11.32 1.56
CA VAL A 99 -12.60 -9.98 1.63
C VAL A 99 -12.85 -9.41 0.22
N LEU A 100 -11.87 -9.56 -0.68
CA LEU A 100 -11.97 -9.11 -2.06
C LEU A 100 -13.03 -9.91 -2.84
N CYS A 101 -13.10 -11.22 -2.66
CA CYS A 101 -14.09 -12.07 -3.32
C CYS A 101 -15.52 -11.86 -2.79
N GLU A 102 -15.68 -11.80 -1.46
CA GLU A 102 -16.99 -11.82 -0.81
C GLU A 102 -17.65 -10.43 -0.82
N TYR A 103 -16.88 -9.38 -0.53
CA TYR A 103 -17.40 -8.03 -0.37
C TYR A 103 -17.12 -7.12 -1.57
N HIS A 104 -16.16 -7.49 -2.42
CA HIS A 104 -15.80 -6.79 -3.64
C HIS A 104 -15.66 -5.25 -3.48
N PRO A 105 -14.92 -4.76 -2.46
CA PRO A 105 -14.79 -3.33 -2.15
C PRO A 105 -14.12 -2.57 -3.30
N ARG A 106 -14.38 -1.26 -3.41
CA ARG A 106 -13.63 -0.42 -4.35
C ARG A 106 -12.16 -0.29 -3.89
N LEU A 107 -11.22 -0.39 -4.82
CA LEU A 107 -9.80 -0.31 -4.53
C LEU A 107 -9.19 0.97 -5.09
N ILE A 108 -8.32 1.60 -4.31
CA ILE A 108 -7.42 2.66 -4.75
C ILE A 108 -6.02 2.21 -4.38
N ILE A 109 -5.20 1.91 -5.38
CA ILE A 109 -3.87 1.32 -5.17
C ILE A 109 -2.83 2.26 -5.77
N GLU A 110 -1.88 2.69 -4.95
CA GLU A 110 -0.66 3.32 -5.41
C GLU A 110 0.34 2.23 -5.79
N ILE A 111 0.78 2.22 -7.04
CA ILE A 111 1.66 1.18 -7.59
C ILE A 111 3.10 1.67 -7.45
N HIS A 112 3.83 1.09 -6.51
CA HIS A 112 5.23 1.43 -6.30
C HIS A 112 6.14 0.75 -7.33
N ARG A 113 7.35 1.29 -7.44
CA ARG A 113 8.37 0.84 -8.38
C ARG A 113 8.72 -0.65 -8.27
N ASN A 114 8.73 -1.16 -7.04
CA ASN A 114 9.06 -2.54 -6.70
C ASN A 114 7.80 -3.42 -6.55
N ALA A 115 6.63 -2.93 -6.95
CA ALA A 115 5.39 -3.69 -6.88
C ALA A 115 5.45 -4.93 -7.77
N ASN A 116 4.83 -6.01 -7.30
CA ASN A 116 4.64 -7.20 -8.12
C ASN A 116 3.45 -6.99 -9.07
N PHE A 117 3.74 -6.78 -10.36
CA PHE A 117 2.72 -6.53 -11.40
C PHE A 117 1.74 -7.70 -11.65
N GLN A 118 1.96 -8.89 -11.06
CA GLN A 118 0.94 -9.95 -11.02
C GLN A 118 -0.36 -9.50 -10.34
N LEU A 119 -0.32 -8.42 -9.54
CA LEU A 119 -1.52 -7.82 -8.95
C LEU A 119 -2.59 -7.48 -9.99
N PHE A 120 -2.20 -7.06 -11.20
CA PHE A 120 -3.14 -6.69 -12.25
C PHE A 120 -3.95 -7.89 -12.72
N ASP A 121 -3.27 -8.99 -13.05
CA ASP A 121 -3.91 -10.23 -13.49
C ASP A 121 -4.72 -10.86 -12.36
N TYR A 122 -4.21 -10.79 -11.12
CA TYR A 122 -4.92 -11.27 -9.94
C TYR A 122 -6.24 -10.51 -9.73
N LEU A 123 -6.21 -9.17 -9.70
CA LEU A 123 -7.42 -8.36 -9.54
C LEU A 123 -8.42 -8.59 -10.70
N SER A 124 -7.92 -8.66 -11.94
CA SER A 124 -8.74 -9.00 -13.10
C SER A 124 -9.41 -10.37 -12.96
N SER A 125 -8.69 -11.38 -12.44
CA SER A 125 -9.22 -12.73 -12.19
C SER A 125 -10.30 -12.76 -11.12
N LEU A 126 -10.29 -11.81 -10.19
CA LEU A 126 -11.33 -11.61 -9.18
C LEU A 126 -12.53 -10.80 -9.69
N GLY A 127 -12.52 -10.34 -10.95
CA GLY A 127 -13.61 -9.58 -11.56
C GLY A 127 -13.49 -8.05 -11.43
N TYR A 128 -12.36 -7.53 -10.95
CA TYR A 128 -12.14 -6.10 -10.89
C TYR A 128 -11.90 -5.50 -12.27
N LYS A 129 -12.55 -4.36 -12.51
CA LYS A 129 -12.16 -3.44 -13.60
C LYS A 129 -11.09 -2.49 -13.09
N ILE A 130 -10.01 -2.38 -13.83
CA ILE A 130 -8.85 -1.57 -13.47
C ILE A 130 -8.84 -0.33 -14.36
N GLY A 131 -8.66 0.84 -13.74
CA GLY A 131 -8.51 2.11 -14.43
C GLY A 131 -7.28 2.84 -13.92
N LEU A 132 -6.62 3.59 -14.80
CA LEU A 132 -5.45 4.39 -14.45
C LEU A 132 -5.91 5.75 -13.92
N MET A 133 -5.54 6.10 -12.69
CA MET A 133 -5.87 7.39 -12.09
C MET A 133 -4.75 8.40 -12.33
N GLU A 134 -5.08 9.57 -12.88
CA GLU A 134 -4.17 10.68 -13.15
C GLU A 134 -4.78 12.01 -12.68
N LYS A 135 -4.03 13.12 -12.76
CA LYS A 135 -4.49 14.46 -12.34
C LYS A 135 -5.83 14.90 -12.97
N GLY A 136 -6.24 14.30 -14.09
CA GLY A 136 -7.49 14.60 -14.80
C GLY A 136 -8.67 13.66 -14.50
N GLY A 137 -8.48 12.61 -13.70
CA GLY A 137 -9.51 11.60 -13.41
C GLY A 137 -9.03 10.17 -13.64
N VAL A 138 -9.97 9.25 -13.88
CA VAL A 138 -9.69 7.84 -14.13
C VAL A 138 -9.90 7.49 -15.59
N SER A 139 -8.86 6.96 -16.22
CA SER A 139 -8.85 6.45 -17.59
C SER A 139 -9.12 4.94 -17.58
N TRP A 140 -10.22 4.53 -18.20
CA TRP A 140 -10.60 3.12 -18.37
C TRP A 140 -10.10 2.63 -19.74
N ILE A 141 -8.81 2.30 -19.80
CA ILE A 141 -8.12 1.81 -21.01
C ILE A 141 -7.85 0.30 -20.88
N ASP A 142 -7.23 -0.28 -21.90
CA ASP A 142 -6.88 -1.71 -21.90
C ASP A 142 -5.89 -2.03 -20.76
N LEU A 143 -6.03 -3.21 -20.15
CA LEU A 143 -5.18 -3.62 -19.04
C LEU A 143 -3.71 -3.73 -19.46
N GLU A 144 -3.43 -4.18 -20.68
CA GLU A 144 -2.06 -4.23 -21.19
C GLU A 144 -1.48 -2.83 -21.36
N GLU A 145 -2.28 -1.85 -21.80
CA GLU A 145 -1.85 -0.44 -21.87
C GLU A 145 -1.58 0.14 -20.47
N ILE A 146 -2.39 -0.22 -19.46
CA ILE A 146 -2.13 0.17 -18.06
C ILE A 146 -0.80 -0.43 -17.59
N LYS A 147 -0.57 -1.72 -17.83
CA LYS A 147 0.67 -2.41 -17.47
C LYS A 147 1.88 -1.75 -18.11
N GLU A 148 1.82 -1.48 -19.42
CA GLU A 148 2.88 -0.78 -20.16
C GLU A 148 3.18 0.58 -19.54
N LYS A 149 2.17 1.42 -19.31
CA LYS A 149 2.38 2.75 -18.70
C LYS A 149 2.99 2.69 -17.30
N CYS A 150 2.58 1.72 -16.48
CA CYS A 150 3.16 1.51 -15.15
C CYS A 150 4.63 1.07 -15.24
N MET A 151 4.97 0.18 -16.18
CA MET A 151 6.34 -0.28 -16.42
C MET A 151 7.24 0.80 -17.06
N GLU A 152 6.72 1.59 -18.00
CA GLU A 152 7.47 2.67 -18.64
C GLU A 152 7.84 3.77 -17.65
N ARG A 153 6.91 4.18 -16.78
CA ARG A 153 7.19 5.13 -15.70
C ARG A 153 8.30 4.63 -14.79
N HIS A 154 8.24 3.35 -14.44
CA HIS A 154 9.29 2.68 -13.68
C HIS A 154 10.66 2.78 -14.36
N LEU A 155 10.73 2.54 -15.67
CA LEU A 155 11.97 2.68 -16.44
C LEU A 155 12.46 4.14 -16.46
N THR A 156 11.61 5.11 -16.84
CA THR A 156 12.03 6.52 -16.98
C THR A 156 12.58 7.14 -15.70
N GLU A 157 12.12 6.70 -14.53
CA GLU A 157 12.65 7.16 -13.23
C GLU A 157 14.01 6.54 -12.90
N LEU A 158 14.30 5.31 -13.37
CA LEU A 158 15.62 4.68 -13.23
C LEU A 158 16.69 5.40 -14.06
N TRP A 159 16.36 5.80 -15.30
CA TRP A 159 17.28 6.57 -16.16
C TRP A 159 17.64 7.94 -15.56
N ASN A 160 16.70 8.58 -14.85
CA ASN A 160 16.97 9.85 -14.15
C ASN A 160 17.87 9.68 -12.91
N MET A 161 17.99 8.48 -12.35
CA MET A 161 18.92 8.20 -11.24
C MET A 161 20.33 7.87 -11.75
N ASP A 162 20.46 7.23 -12.92
CA ASP A 162 21.77 6.95 -13.52
C ASP A 162 22.49 8.23 -14.00
N GLU A 163 21.76 9.26 -14.46
CA GLU A 163 22.36 10.56 -14.80
C GLU A 163 22.84 11.36 -13.57
N LEU A 164 22.33 11.08 -12.37
CA LEU A 164 22.79 11.69 -11.12
C LEU A 164 24.02 10.99 -10.51
N SER A 165 24.46 9.86 -11.08
CA SER A 165 25.71 9.20 -10.66
C SER A 165 26.99 9.84 -11.26
N HIS A 166 26.83 10.84 -12.14
CA HIS A 166 27.93 11.54 -12.81
C HIS A 166 28.03 13.05 -12.53
N ILE A 167 27.29 13.57 -11.56
CA ILE A 167 27.50 14.95 -11.06
C ILE A 167 28.06 14.85 -9.64
N LEU A 168 29.40 14.76 -9.58
CA LEU A 168 30.20 15.12 -8.41
C LEU A 168 30.34 16.65 -8.32
#